data_AF-A0A7S4ICX4-F1
#
_entry.id   AF-A0A7S4ICX4-F1
#
_cell.length_a   1.000
_cell.length_b   1.000
_cell.length_c   1.000
_cell.angle_alpha   90.00
_cell.angle_beta   90.00
_cell.angle_gamma   90.00
#
_symmetry.space_group_name_H-M   'P 1'
#
loop_
_entity.id
_entity.type
_entity.pdbx_description
1 polymer ?
#
loop_
_entity_poly.entity_id
_entity_poly.type
_entity_poly.pdbx_seq_one_letter_code
_entity_poly.pdbx_strand_id
1 'polypeptide(L)'
;IFVINGFYMAMREKFTKPGASIHYYLVEWDPAKLSWEDFRGKVLGATDPATATDGSLRKAIFTDWKGLGLKSEPNVGDNGVHASASPFEALAERLNWKGLQLEDDAFGKAMLASGIPKDTIMTWTKDPQVMFDGKKSSLFDLLEDLDYDDCLAKAQAIAGVSGA
;
A
#
# COMPACT_ATOMS: atom_id res chain seq x y z
N ILE A 1 32.20 -6.33 1.38
CA ILE A 1 31.21 -6.97 0.47
C ILE A 1 30.02 -6.03 0.40
N PHE A 2 29.60 -5.62 -0.80
CA PHE A 2 28.37 -4.84 -0.99
C PHE A 2 27.30 -5.78 -1.55
N VAL A 3 26.13 -5.82 -0.92
CA VAL A 3 24.95 -6.54 -1.41
C VAL A 3 23.99 -5.49 -1.95
N ILE A 4 23.76 -5.50 -3.26
CA ILE A 4 22.90 -4.52 -3.94
C ILE A 4 21.59 -5.22 -4.33
N ASN A 5 20.47 -4.63 -3.96
CA ASN A 5 19.16 -5.08 -4.40
C ASN A 5 18.96 -4.75 -5.89
N GLY A 6 19.22 -5.71 -6.78
CA GLY A 6 19.08 -5.53 -8.22
C GLY A 6 17.62 -5.33 -8.68
N PHE A 7 16.64 -5.77 -7.90
CA PHE A 7 15.22 -5.63 -8.23
C PHE A 7 14.77 -4.16 -8.19
N TYR A 8 15.22 -3.39 -7.19
CA TYR A 8 14.77 -2.01 -7.01
C TYR A 8 15.11 -1.12 -8.21
N MET A 9 16.30 -1.25 -8.78
CA MET A 9 16.71 -0.42 -9.91
C MET A 9 15.88 -0.70 -11.16
N ALA A 10 15.57 -1.98 -11.44
CA ALA A 10 14.70 -2.38 -12.54
C ALA A 10 13.25 -1.88 -12.32
N MET A 11 12.74 -1.97 -11.09
CA MET A 11 11.42 -1.43 -10.74
C MET A 11 11.36 0.09 -10.93
N ARG A 12 12.36 0.83 -10.42
CA ARG A 12 12.44 2.29 -10.54
C ARG A 12 12.51 2.76 -11.99
N GLU A 13 13.20 2.02 -12.87
CA GLU A 13 13.27 2.35 -14.29
C GLU A 13 11.87 2.43 -14.92
N LYS A 14 10.97 1.51 -14.57
CA LYS A 14 9.59 1.47 -15.09
C LYS A 14 8.79 2.75 -14.79
N PHE A 15 9.10 3.42 -13.67
CA PHE A 15 8.44 4.66 -13.25
C PHE A 15 9.14 5.93 -13.73
N THR A 16 10.43 5.86 -14.06
CA THR A 16 11.26 7.05 -14.34
C THR A 16 11.70 7.16 -15.80
N LYS A 17 11.41 6.15 -16.62
CA LYS A 17 11.73 6.16 -18.05
C LYS A 17 10.97 7.28 -18.76
N PRO A 18 11.62 8.02 -19.70
CA PRO A 18 10.94 9.02 -20.51
C PRO A 18 9.71 8.45 -21.22
N GLY A 19 8.57 9.13 -21.08
CA GLY A 19 7.29 8.70 -21.64
C GLY A 19 6.50 7.70 -20.78
N ALA A 20 7.05 7.24 -19.65
CA ALA A 20 6.26 6.50 -18.66
C ALA A 20 5.30 7.45 -17.93
N SER A 21 4.10 6.96 -17.66
CA SER A 21 3.08 7.67 -16.88
C SER A 21 2.40 6.69 -15.93
N ILE A 22 1.97 7.21 -14.78
CA ILE A 22 1.16 6.47 -13.82
C ILE A 22 -0.20 7.16 -13.77
N HIS A 23 -1.26 6.37 -13.82
CA HIS A 23 -2.59 6.86 -13.49
C HIS A 23 -2.84 6.60 -12.01
N TYR A 24 -2.98 7.68 -11.25
CA TYR A 24 -3.32 7.63 -9.84
C TYR A 24 -4.82 7.85 -9.65
N TYR A 25 -5.46 6.95 -8.92
CA TYR A 25 -6.88 7.04 -8.58
C TYR A 25 -7.01 7.08 -7.06
N LEU A 26 -7.86 7.98 -6.57
CA LEU A 26 -8.36 7.91 -5.20
C LEU A 26 -9.69 7.16 -5.26
N VAL A 27 -9.77 6.05 -4.53
CA VAL A 27 -10.97 5.22 -4.44
C VAL A 27 -11.44 5.19 -2.99
N GLU A 28 -12.75 5.15 -2.81
CA GLU A 28 -13.41 5.03 -1.51
C GLU A 28 -14.53 4.00 -1.59
N TRP A 29 -14.79 3.33 -0.48
CA TRP A 29 -15.85 2.35 -0.36
C TRP A 29 -16.37 2.31 1.09
N ASP A 30 -17.50 1.65 1.27
CA ASP A 30 -18.08 1.41 2.59
C ASP A 30 -17.34 0.25 3.27
N PRO A 31 -16.62 0.49 4.38
CA PRO A 31 -15.83 -0.55 5.05
C PRO A 31 -16.70 -1.67 5.62
N ALA A 32 -18.01 -1.43 5.84
CA ALA A 32 -18.92 -2.49 6.27
C ALA A 32 -19.27 -3.48 5.15
N LYS A 33 -18.92 -3.18 3.89
CA LYS A 33 -19.23 -4.00 2.71
C LYS A 33 -18.01 -4.64 2.08
N LEU A 34 -16.82 -4.13 2.34
CA LEU A 34 -15.57 -4.59 1.74
C LEU A 34 -14.40 -4.31 2.69
N SER A 35 -13.79 -5.36 3.22
CA SER A 35 -12.56 -5.23 3.99
C SER A 35 -11.38 -4.86 3.09
N TRP A 36 -10.30 -4.35 3.68
CA TRP A 36 -9.07 -4.02 2.98
C TRP A 36 -8.43 -5.26 2.35
N GLU A 37 -8.42 -6.38 3.08
CA GLU A 37 -7.98 -7.68 2.59
C GLU A 37 -8.78 -8.09 1.35
N ASP A 38 -10.11 -8.00 1.36
CA ASP A 38 -10.94 -8.36 0.22
C ASP A 38 -10.79 -7.38 -0.95
N PHE A 39 -10.58 -6.09 -0.68
CA PHE A 39 -10.24 -5.12 -1.71
C PHE A 39 -8.95 -5.51 -2.44
N ARG A 40 -7.90 -5.90 -1.72
CA ARG A 40 -6.65 -6.36 -2.34
C ARG A 40 -6.77 -7.74 -2.99
N GLY A 41 -7.34 -8.70 -2.28
CA GLY A 41 -7.39 -10.10 -2.70
C GLY A 41 -8.42 -10.37 -3.80
N LYS A 42 -9.61 -9.75 -3.72
CA LYS A 42 -10.74 -10.05 -4.60
C LYS A 42 -10.95 -8.97 -5.67
N VAL A 43 -10.85 -7.68 -5.31
CA VAL A 43 -11.04 -6.59 -6.30
C VAL A 43 -9.79 -6.43 -7.15
N LEU A 44 -8.61 -6.28 -6.54
CA LEU A 44 -7.36 -6.25 -7.30
C LEU A 44 -6.99 -7.63 -7.86
N GLY A 45 -7.10 -8.68 -7.05
CA GLY A 45 -6.71 -10.04 -7.41
C GLY A 45 -5.30 -10.40 -6.93
N ALA A 46 -4.95 -11.69 -6.97
CA ALA A 46 -3.63 -12.18 -6.58
C ALA A 46 -2.48 -11.45 -7.29
N THR A 47 -1.34 -11.30 -6.61
CA THR A 47 -0.15 -10.61 -7.15
C THR A 47 0.36 -11.23 -8.45
N ASP A 48 0.28 -12.57 -8.56
CA ASP A 48 0.45 -13.27 -9.84
C ASP A 48 -0.88 -13.27 -10.62
N PRO A 49 -0.99 -12.49 -11.72
CA PRO A 49 -2.23 -12.37 -12.47
C PRO A 49 -2.70 -13.68 -13.11
N ALA A 50 -1.80 -14.65 -13.34
CA ALA A 50 -2.16 -15.96 -13.86
C ALA A 50 -3.04 -16.75 -12.86
N THR A 51 -2.85 -16.49 -11.57
CA THR A 51 -3.59 -17.13 -10.46
C THR A 51 -4.74 -16.27 -9.91
N ALA A 52 -4.88 -15.03 -10.38
CA ALA A 52 -5.93 -14.12 -9.93
C ALA A 52 -7.31 -14.63 -10.36
N THR A 53 -8.29 -14.49 -9.47
CA THR A 53 -9.68 -14.94 -9.71
C THR A 53 -10.35 -14.11 -10.81
N ASP A 54 -11.21 -14.76 -11.60
CA ASP A 54 -12.03 -14.10 -12.61
C ASP A 54 -12.86 -12.96 -12.01
N GLY A 55 -12.94 -11.84 -12.72
CA GLY A 55 -13.59 -10.61 -12.26
C GLY A 55 -12.67 -9.63 -11.51
N SER A 56 -11.48 -10.06 -11.07
CA SER A 56 -10.48 -9.14 -10.47
C SER A 56 -9.76 -8.30 -11.54
N LEU A 57 -9.23 -7.13 -11.13
CA LEU A 57 -8.53 -6.20 -12.03
C LEU A 57 -7.30 -6.83 -12.68
N ARG A 58 -6.46 -7.52 -11.89
CA ARG A 58 -5.26 -8.19 -12.40
C ARG A 58 -5.62 -9.29 -13.40
N LYS A 59 -6.71 -10.05 -13.15
CA LYS A 59 -7.19 -11.07 -14.09
C LYS A 59 -7.74 -10.47 -15.38
N ALA A 60 -8.47 -9.34 -15.29
CA ALA A 60 -8.96 -8.62 -16.45
C ALA A 60 -7.80 -8.12 -17.32
N ILE A 61 -6.79 -7.50 -16.70
CA ILE A 61 -5.57 -7.04 -17.39
C ILE A 61 -4.81 -8.23 -18.00
N PHE A 62 -4.65 -9.32 -17.27
CA PHE A 62 -4.01 -10.54 -17.77
C PHE A 62 -4.75 -11.15 -18.95
N THR A 63 -6.09 -11.08 -18.97
CA THR A 63 -6.87 -11.64 -20.07
C THR A 63 -6.75 -10.79 -21.34
N ASP A 64 -6.76 -9.46 -21.21
CA ASP A 64 -6.79 -8.52 -22.34
C ASP A 64 -5.50 -7.70 -22.50
N TRP A 65 -4.35 -8.18 -22.03
CA TRP A 65 -3.12 -7.38 -21.99
C TRP A 65 -2.70 -6.86 -23.38
N LYS A 66 -2.94 -7.64 -24.44
CA LYS A 66 -2.68 -7.23 -25.83
C LYS A 66 -3.64 -6.14 -26.29
N GLY A 67 -4.93 -6.26 -25.97
CA GLY A 67 -5.94 -5.24 -26.28
C GLY A 67 -5.67 -3.92 -25.55
N LEU A 68 -5.13 -4.02 -24.33
CA LEU A 68 -4.65 -2.89 -23.53
C LEU A 68 -3.30 -2.32 -24.00
N GLY A 69 -2.66 -2.92 -25.03
CA GLY A 69 -1.41 -2.44 -25.60
C GLY A 69 -0.17 -2.71 -24.75
N LEU A 70 -0.23 -3.65 -23.79
CA LEU A 70 0.94 -4.07 -23.02
C LEU A 70 1.93 -4.83 -23.91
N LYS A 71 3.23 -4.66 -23.64
CA LYS A 71 4.32 -5.22 -24.47
C LYS A 71 4.61 -6.69 -24.21
N SER A 72 4.21 -7.17 -23.04
CA SER A 72 4.46 -8.53 -22.59
C SER A 72 3.29 -8.98 -21.73
N GLU A 73 3.12 -10.30 -21.63
CA GLU A 73 2.18 -10.89 -20.71
C GLU A 73 2.50 -10.47 -19.26
N PRO A 74 1.48 -10.06 -18.47
CA PRO A 74 1.67 -9.68 -17.08
C PRO A 74 2.25 -10.82 -16.24
N ASN A 75 3.07 -10.46 -15.25
CA ASN A 75 3.68 -11.38 -14.30
C ASN A 75 3.71 -10.74 -12.90
N VAL A 76 4.28 -11.44 -11.91
CA VAL A 76 4.36 -10.96 -10.51
C VAL A 76 4.95 -9.54 -10.40
N GLY A 77 5.96 -9.20 -11.20
CA GLY A 77 6.63 -7.89 -11.17
C GLY A 77 6.03 -6.84 -12.11
N ASP A 78 5.15 -7.24 -13.04
CA ASP A 78 4.45 -6.40 -14.02
C ASP A 78 2.98 -6.81 -14.08
N ASN A 79 2.27 -6.66 -12.95
CA ASN A 79 0.89 -7.14 -12.78
C ASN A 79 -0.18 -6.08 -13.09
N GLY A 80 0.21 -4.96 -13.69
CA GLY A 80 -0.69 -3.94 -14.22
C GLY A 80 -1.22 -2.92 -13.21
N VAL A 81 -1.53 -3.31 -11.98
CA VAL A 81 -2.11 -2.42 -10.96
C VAL A 81 -1.52 -2.59 -9.56
N HIS A 82 -1.40 -1.45 -8.88
CA HIS A 82 -0.99 -1.30 -7.49
C HIS A 82 -2.15 -0.73 -6.66
N ALA A 83 -2.28 -1.18 -5.41
CA ALA A 83 -3.05 -0.48 -4.38
C ALA A 83 -2.33 -0.59 -3.05
N SER A 84 -2.52 0.41 -2.20
CA SER A 84 -1.93 0.50 -0.87
C SER A 84 -2.29 -0.73 -0.02
N ALA A 85 -1.32 -1.29 0.71
CA ALA A 85 -1.55 -2.54 1.43
C ALA A 85 -2.36 -2.38 2.73
N SER A 86 -2.53 -1.14 3.19
CA SER A 86 -3.27 -0.79 4.41
C SER A 86 -3.73 0.67 4.39
N PRO A 87 -4.62 1.08 5.32
CA PRO A 87 -4.95 2.50 5.54
C PRO A 87 -3.72 3.38 5.78
N PHE A 88 -2.70 2.85 6.47
CA PHE A 88 -1.46 3.57 6.75
C PHE A 88 -0.61 3.78 5.50
N GLU A 89 -0.45 2.75 4.67
CA GLU A 89 0.23 2.89 3.38
C GLU A 89 -0.53 3.83 2.44
N ALA A 90 -1.87 3.80 2.49
CA ALA A 90 -2.69 4.72 1.71
C ALA A 90 -2.46 6.18 2.12
N LEU A 91 -2.28 6.45 3.42
CA LEU A 91 -1.81 7.75 3.91
C LEU A 91 -0.43 8.09 3.33
N ALA A 92 0.56 7.22 3.50
CA ALA A 92 1.93 7.47 3.02
C ALA A 92 1.99 7.77 1.51
N GLU A 93 1.22 7.03 0.72
CA GLU A 93 1.08 7.23 -0.72
C GLU A 93 0.37 8.55 -1.05
N ARG A 94 -0.70 8.90 -0.34
CA ARG A 94 -1.39 10.19 -0.53
C ARG A 94 -0.48 11.39 -0.23
N LEU A 95 0.37 11.31 0.80
CA LEU A 95 1.38 12.33 1.08
C LEU A 95 2.40 12.44 -0.08
N ASN A 96 2.88 11.30 -0.59
CA ASN A 96 3.88 11.26 -1.66
C ASN A 96 3.35 11.71 -3.04
N TRP A 97 2.18 11.21 -3.45
CA TRP A 97 1.64 11.42 -4.80
C TRP A 97 0.79 12.68 -4.95
N LYS A 98 0.09 13.09 -3.88
CA LYS A 98 -0.81 14.25 -3.91
C LYS A 98 -0.26 15.47 -3.16
N GLY A 99 0.84 15.32 -2.43
CA GLY A 99 1.37 16.40 -1.59
C GLY A 99 0.44 16.81 -0.45
N LEU A 100 -0.50 15.93 -0.08
CA LEU A 100 -1.36 16.13 1.10
C LEU A 100 -0.47 16.33 2.33
N GLN A 101 -0.94 17.15 3.27
CA GLN A 101 -0.33 17.23 4.59
C GLN A 101 -0.96 16.17 5.50
N LEU A 102 -0.18 15.70 6.48
CA LEU A 102 -0.66 14.72 7.45
C LEU A 102 -1.93 15.20 8.15
N GLU A 103 -1.97 16.48 8.48
CA GLU A 103 -3.07 17.15 9.16
C GLU A 103 -4.30 17.36 8.28
N ASP A 104 -4.20 17.16 6.97
CA ASP A 104 -5.34 17.27 6.05
C ASP A 104 -5.92 15.89 5.69
N ASP A 105 -5.15 14.83 5.92
CA ASP A 105 -5.55 13.44 5.65
C ASP A 105 -6.47 12.88 6.73
N ALA A 106 -7.52 12.14 6.33
CA ALA A 106 -8.47 11.57 7.29
C ALA A 106 -7.82 10.56 8.25
N PHE A 107 -6.99 9.64 7.73
CA PHE A 107 -6.29 8.67 8.57
C PHE A 107 -5.16 9.34 9.36
N GLY A 108 -4.46 10.31 8.73
CA GLY A 108 -3.45 11.13 9.40
C GLY A 108 -3.98 11.87 10.63
N LYS A 109 -5.14 12.52 10.50
CA LYS A 109 -5.87 13.15 11.62
C LYS A 109 -6.23 12.14 12.71
N ALA A 110 -6.71 10.96 12.33
CA ALA A 110 -7.07 9.93 13.28
C ALA A 110 -5.86 9.45 14.08
N MET A 111 -4.70 9.23 13.43
CA MET A 111 -3.45 8.87 14.12
C MET A 111 -2.94 9.95 15.06
N LEU A 112 -3.05 11.23 14.67
CA LEU A 112 -2.69 12.35 15.54
C LEU A 112 -3.62 12.43 16.76
N ALA A 113 -4.94 12.30 16.53
CA ALA A 113 -5.94 12.30 17.59
C ALA A 113 -5.80 11.09 18.54
N SER A 114 -5.24 9.99 18.04
CA SER A 114 -4.99 8.77 18.81
C SER A 114 -3.74 8.84 19.70
N GLY A 115 -3.03 9.98 19.68
CA GLY A 115 -1.89 10.28 20.54
C GLY A 115 -0.53 9.98 19.91
N ILE A 116 -0.48 9.51 18.66
CA ILE A 116 0.78 9.19 17.99
C ILE A 116 1.45 10.49 17.53
N PRO A 117 2.70 10.79 17.95
CA PRO A 117 3.37 12.03 17.56
C PRO A 117 3.55 12.13 16.05
N LYS A 118 3.38 13.34 15.49
CA LYS A 118 3.59 13.62 14.06
C LYS A 118 4.93 13.09 13.55
N ASP A 119 6.02 13.34 14.26
CA ASP A 119 7.36 12.91 13.85
C ASP A 119 7.49 11.38 13.78
N THR A 120 6.81 10.67 14.68
CA THR A 120 6.71 9.20 14.64
C THR A 120 5.97 8.75 13.38
N ILE A 121 4.80 9.33 13.11
CA ILE A 121 4.00 9.01 11.92
C ILE A 121 4.80 9.28 10.63
N MET A 122 5.50 10.41 10.55
CA MET A 122 6.29 10.77 9.38
C MET A 122 7.49 9.83 9.18
N THR A 123 8.16 9.42 10.27
CA THR A 123 9.23 8.41 10.23
C THR A 123 8.70 7.06 9.73
N TRP A 124 7.51 6.69 10.19
CA TRP A 124 6.81 5.47 9.84
C TRP A 124 6.46 5.37 8.35
N THR A 125 6.24 6.50 7.66
CA THR A 125 6.02 6.50 6.19
C THR A 125 7.20 5.99 5.35
N LYS A 126 8.37 5.76 5.99
CA LYS A 126 9.57 5.19 5.35
C LYS A 126 9.76 3.70 5.64
N ASP A 127 8.73 3.06 6.18
CA ASP A 127 8.72 1.65 6.56
C ASP A 127 9.91 1.23 7.46
N PRO A 128 10.07 1.85 8.64
CA PRO A 128 11.13 1.49 9.56
C PRO A 128 10.89 0.10 10.15
N GLN A 129 11.99 -0.52 10.59
CA GLN A 129 11.91 -1.72 11.40
C GLN A 129 11.54 -1.35 12.84
N VAL A 130 10.43 -1.88 13.34
CA VAL A 130 9.93 -1.64 14.71
C VAL A 130 9.95 -2.93 15.53
N MET A 131 10.02 -2.79 16.85
CA MET A 131 9.89 -3.91 17.78
C MET A 131 8.44 -3.99 18.25
N PHE A 132 7.76 -5.10 18.01
CA PHE A 132 6.39 -5.33 18.44
C PHE A 132 6.21 -6.81 18.81
N ASP A 133 5.58 -7.08 19.97
CA ASP A 133 5.44 -8.42 20.54
C ASP A 133 6.76 -9.24 20.58
N GLY A 134 7.86 -8.57 20.93
CA GLY A 134 9.18 -9.19 21.03
C GLY A 134 9.82 -9.56 19.68
N LYS A 135 9.19 -9.20 18.56
CA LYS A 135 9.70 -9.43 17.20
C LYS A 135 10.02 -8.11 16.52
N LYS A 136 11.15 -8.09 15.80
CA LYS A 136 11.49 -7.01 14.89
C LYS A 136 10.87 -7.27 13.52
N SER A 137 10.10 -6.32 12.99
CA SER A 137 9.42 -6.42 11.70
C SER A 137 9.38 -5.06 11.00
N SER A 138 9.13 -5.05 9.69
CA SER A 138 8.71 -3.84 8.99
C SER A 138 7.39 -3.34 9.58
N LEU A 139 7.21 -2.01 9.62
CA LEU A 139 5.96 -1.43 10.07
C LEU A 139 4.83 -1.70 9.07
N PHE A 140 5.13 -1.61 7.77
CA PHE A 140 4.15 -1.88 6.71
C PHE A 140 3.66 -3.32 6.82
N ASP A 141 4.56 -4.30 6.99
CA ASP A 141 4.20 -5.70 7.22
C ASP A 141 3.30 -5.89 8.46
N LEU A 142 3.49 -5.09 9.51
CA LEU A 142 2.65 -5.18 10.71
C LEU A 142 1.25 -4.62 10.49
N LEU A 143 1.07 -3.69 9.55
CA LEU A 143 -0.19 -3.00 9.31
C LEU A 143 -0.92 -3.49 8.05
N GLU A 144 -0.28 -4.35 7.25
CA GLU A 144 -0.80 -4.93 6.03
C GLU A 144 -2.15 -5.65 6.25
N ASP A 145 -3.07 -5.48 5.29
CA ASP A 145 -4.40 -6.10 5.21
C ASP A 145 -5.36 -5.76 6.36
N LEU A 146 -4.97 -4.89 7.29
CA LEU A 146 -5.85 -4.42 8.35
C LEU A 146 -6.88 -3.42 7.85
N ASP A 147 -8.11 -3.54 8.36
CA ASP A 147 -9.14 -2.53 8.19
C ASP A 147 -8.83 -1.26 9.00
N TYR A 148 -9.58 -0.18 8.71
CA TYR A 148 -9.32 1.17 9.24
C TYR A 148 -9.10 1.20 10.76
N ASP A 149 -10.05 0.65 11.52
CA ASP A 149 -10.02 0.72 12.99
C ASP A 149 -8.94 -0.20 13.59
N ASP A 150 -8.77 -1.40 13.04
CA ASP A 150 -7.74 -2.35 13.49
C ASP A 150 -6.33 -1.84 13.18
N CYS A 151 -6.15 -1.21 12.02
CA CYS A 151 -4.90 -0.57 11.63
C CYS A 151 -4.54 0.56 12.59
N LEU A 152 -5.51 1.42 12.93
CA LEU A 152 -5.32 2.51 13.89
C LEU A 152 -5.01 1.98 15.30
N ALA A 153 -5.76 0.99 15.78
CA ALA A 153 -5.57 0.39 17.09
C ALA A 153 -4.19 -0.27 17.21
N LYS A 154 -3.77 -1.02 16.18
CA LYS A 154 -2.45 -1.64 16.15
C LYS A 154 -1.33 -0.60 16.08
N ALA A 155 -1.52 0.48 15.32
CA ALA A 155 -0.58 1.59 15.28
C ALA A 155 -0.42 2.27 16.66
N GLN A 156 -1.51 2.47 17.42
CA GLN A 156 -1.43 2.96 18.80
C GLN A 156 -0.65 2.03 19.71
N ALA A 157 -0.93 0.72 19.62
CA ALA A 157 -0.22 -0.30 20.40
C ALA A 157 1.28 -0.31 20.08
N ILE A 158 1.66 -0.21 18.80
CA ILE A 158 3.07 -0.11 18.37
C ILE A 158 3.73 1.17 18.91
N ALA A 159 3.00 2.30 18.92
CA ALA A 159 3.50 3.56 19.46
C ALA A 159 3.60 3.57 21.00
N GLY A 160 2.99 2.59 21.69
CA GLY A 160 2.92 2.57 23.15
C GLY A 160 2.08 3.71 23.73
N VAL A 161 1.12 4.21 22.96
CA VAL A 161 0.19 5.27 23.39
C VAL A 161 -1.18 4.66 23.68
N SER A 162 -1.80 5.09 24.78
CA SER A 162 -3.21 4.83 25.07
C SER A 162 -4.02 6.02 24.58
N GLY A 163 -5.09 5.77 23.81
CA GLY A 163 -6.00 6.82 23.35
C GLY A 163 -6.53 7.67 24.51
N ALA A 164 -6.76 8.96 24.24
CA ALA A 164 -7.39 9.89 25.18
C ALA A 164 -8.85 9.53 25.48
#